data_AF-A0A2V8ESP2-F1
#
_entry.id   AF-A0A2V8ESP2-F1
#
_cell.length_a   1.000
_cell.length_b   1.000
_cell.length_c   1.000
_cell.angle_alpha   90.00
_cell.angle_beta   90.00
_cell.angle_gamma   90.00
#
_symmetry.space_group_name_H-M   'P 1'
#
loop_
_entity.id
_entity.type
_entity.pdbx_description
1 polymer ?
#
loop_
_entity_poly.entity_id
_entity_poly.type
_entity_poly.pdbx_seq_one_letter_code
_entity_poly.pdbx_strand_id
1 'polypeptide(L)'
;MCAALAGGQAASAEKPLMAENVFKNVQALKGIPADEFMGTMSAFSAALGESCETCHDGSGGWATYALDTIPRKRTARRMVAMMAAINQANFGGRQVVTCFTCHRGSDRPRVTPSLADVYGEAPPEGPDEVVRPAPGAPSAEQVLDRYVQAIGGTSKLASLTSFVARGNSGGYGPEGDKRPVEIFAKAPGQR
;
A
#
# COMPACT_ATOMS: atom_id res chain seq x y z
N MET A 1 2.74 -0.07 -52.02
CA MET A 1 2.32 -1.23 -51.21
C MET A 1 1.98 -0.77 -49.80
N CYS A 2 0.73 -0.94 -49.36
CA CYS A 2 0.31 -0.78 -47.96
C CYS A 2 0.65 -2.06 -47.19
N ALA A 3 1.36 -1.94 -46.06
CA ALA A 3 1.50 -3.03 -45.10
C ALA A 3 0.52 -2.80 -43.94
N ALA A 4 -0.42 -3.72 -43.78
CA ALA A 4 -1.42 -3.70 -42.73
C ALA A 4 -0.78 -4.04 -41.37
N LEU A 5 -1.08 -3.24 -40.34
CA LEU A 5 -0.80 -3.57 -38.95
C LEU A 5 -1.80 -4.64 -38.50
N ALA A 6 -1.28 -5.83 -38.20
CA ALA A 6 -2.05 -6.90 -37.55
C ALA A 6 -2.40 -6.45 -36.13
N GLY A 7 -3.70 -6.32 -35.85
CA GLY A 7 -4.22 -5.98 -34.53
C GLY A 7 -3.88 -7.08 -33.52
N GLY A 8 -3.14 -6.71 -32.47
CA GLY A 8 -3.02 -7.52 -31.26
C GLY A 8 -4.40 -7.71 -30.64
N GLN A 9 -4.77 -8.96 -30.41
CA GLN A 9 -5.96 -9.32 -29.65
C GLN A 9 -5.85 -8.71 -28.26
N ALA A 10 -6.77 -7.79 -27.95
CA ALA A 10 -7.00 -7.33 -26.59
C ALA A 10 -7.29 -8.57 -25.73
N ALA A 11 -6.40 -8.86 -24.78
CA ALA A 11 -6.68 -9.82 -23.73
C ALA A 11 -8.02 -9.42 -23.09
N SER A 12 -8.95 -10.35 -23.04
CA SER A 12 -10.24 -10.17 -22.36
C SER A 12 -9.97 -9.65 -20.96
N ALA A 13 -10.37 -8.41 -20.68
CA ALA A 13 -10.31 -7.86 -19.33
C ALA A 13 -11.24 -8.72 -18.46
N GLU A 14 -10.65 -9.60 -17.67
CA GLU A 14 -11.37 -10.39 -16.68
C GLU A 14 -12.08 -9.41 -15.74
N LYS A 15 -13.39 -9.61 -15.53
CA LYS A 15 -14.20 -8.68 -14.75
C LYS A 15 -13.60 -8.58 -13.34
N PRO A 16 -13.30 -7.37 -12.82
CA PRO A 16 -12.69 -7.22 -11.50
C PRO A 16 -13.52 -7.91 -10.42
N LEU A 17 -12.86 -8.65 -9.54
CA LEU A 17 -13.51 -9.20 -8.35
C LEU A 17 -13.86 -8.05 -7.41
N MET A 18 -15.14 -7.90 -7.07
CA MET A 18 -15.61 -6.83 -6.19
C MET A 18 -15.34 -7.16 -4.72
N ALA A 19 -15.03 -6.14 -3.92
CA ALA A 19 -14.64 -6.27 -2.52
C ALA A 19 -15.68 -7.04 -1.68
N GLU A 20 -16.97 -6.76 -1.86
CA GLU A 20 -18.06 -7.44 -1.13
C GLU A 20 -18.21 -8.93 -1.48
N ASN A 21 -17.64 -9.38 -2.60
CA ASN A 21 -17.66 -10.78 -3.00
C ASN A 21 -16.43 -11.55 -2.49
N VAL A 22 -15.33 -10.85 -2.23
CA VAL A 22 -14.06 -11.44 -1.76
C VAL A 22 -13.95 -11.38 -0.24
N PHE A 23 -14.32 -10.25 0.36
CA PHE A 23 -14.15 -9.98 1.78
C PHE A 23 -15.47 -10.04 2.55
N LYS A 24 -15.39 -10.45 3.82
CA LYS A 24 -16.54 -10.51 4.72
C LYS A 24 -16.73 -9.18 5.44
N ASN A 25 -17.99 -8.83 5.69
CA ASN A 25 -18.38 -7.65 6.48
C ASN A 25 -17.92 -6.29 5.90
N VAL A 26 -17.92 -6.18 4.56
CA VAL A 26 -17.75 -4.92 3.83
C VAL A 26 -19.06 -4.13 3.91
N GLN A 27 -19.04 -2.98 4.58
CA GLN A 27 -20.25 -2.15 4.79
C GLN A 27 -20.15 -0.78 4.12
N ALA A 28 -19.03 -0.06 4.31
CA ALA A 28 -18.86 1.31 3.83
C ALA A 28 -18.17 1.42 2.46
N LEU A 29 -17.39 0.40 2.07
CA LEU A 29 -16.56 0.38 0.85
C LEU A 29 -17.04 -0.71 -0.12
N LYS A 30 -18.34 -0.75 -0.40
CA LYS A 30 -18.92 -1.68 -1.38
C LYS A 30 -18.78 -1.13 -2.80
N GLY A 31 -18.73 -2.01 -3.80
CA GLY A 31 -18.71 -1.63 -5.20
C GLY A 31 -17.34 -1.21 -5.74
N ILE A 32 -16.27 -1.37 -4.94
CA ILE A 32 -14.89 -1.20 -5.38
C ILE A 32 -14.24 -2.56 -5.66
N PRO A 33 -13.29 -2.64 -6.60
CA PRO A 33 -12.44 -3.81 -6.80
C PRO A 33 -11.71 -4.26 -5.53
N ALA A 34 -11.44 -5.56 -5.41
CA ALA A 34 -10.82 -6.15 -4.21
C ALA A 34 -9.38 -5.67 -3.98
N ASP A 35 -8.63 -5.39 -5.04
CA ASP A 35 -7.30 -4.77 -5.00
C ASP A 35 -7.37 -3.32 -4.52
N GLU A 36 -8.33 -2.53 -5.03
CA GLU A 36 -8.58 -1.16 -4.56
C GLU A 36 -8.98 -1.12 -3.08
N PHE A 37 -9.76 -2.10 -2.63
CA PHE A 37 -10.12 -2.25 -1.22
C PHE A 37 -8.89 -2.42 -0.32
N MET A 38 -7.95 -3.28 -0.72
CA MET A 38 -6.71 -3.47 0.05
C MET A 38 -5.82 -2.23 0.00
N GLY A 39 -5.72 -1.55 -1.15
CA GLY A 39 -5.04 -0.25 -1.25
C GLY A 39 -5.66 0.81 -0.34
N THR A 40 -6.98 0.82 -0.20
CA THR A 40 -7.71 1.72 0.70
C THR A 40 -7.37 1.45 2.17
N MET A 41 -7.21 0.19 2.58
CA MET A 41 -6.77 -0.15 3.94
C MET A 41 -5.35 0.38 4.22
N SER A 42 -4.43 0.25 3.26
CA SER A 42 -3.10 0.84 3.37
C SER A 42 -3.15 2.37 3.46
N ALA A 43 -4.03 3.03 2.70
CA ALA A 43 -4.23 4.47 2.79
C ALA A 43 -4.76 4.90 4.17
N PHE A 44 -5.62 4.11 4.81
CA PHE A 44 -6.07 4.38 6.17
C PHE A 44 -4.92 4.25 7.17
N SER A 45 -4.15 3.17 7.11
CA SER A 45 -2.97 2.98 7.96
C SER A 45 -2.01 4.17 7.87
N ALA A 46 -1.66 4.60 6.65
CA ALA A 46 -0.80 5.75 6.41
C ALA A 46 -1.42 7.07 6.93
N ALA A 47 -2.72 7.26 6.76
CA ALA A 47 -3.39 8.48 7.19
C ALA A 47 -3.46 8.62 8.71
N LEU A 48 -3.61 7.51 9.44
CA LEU A 48 -3.67 7.48 10.90
C LEU A 48 -2.29 7.29 11.55
N GLY A 49 -1.26 6.87 10.80
CA GLY A 49 0.04 6.49 11.37
C GLY A 49 -0.05 5.23 12.24
N GLU A 50 -1.00 4.36 11.95
CA GLU A 50 -1.39 3.21 12.78
C GLU A 50 -1.32 1.91 11.97
N SER A 51 -1.11 0.79 12.65
CA SER A 51 -1.10 -0.55 12.03
C SER A 51 -2.52 -1.09 11.79
N CYS A 52 -2.62 -2.20 11.04
CA CYS A 52 -3.88 -2.87 10.74
C CYS A 52 -4.65 -3.26 12.01
N GLU A 53 -3.94 -3.77 13.02
CA GLU A 53 -4.45 -4.31 14.29
C GLU A 53 -5.10 -3.25 15.17
N THR A 54 -4.75 -1.97 14.94
CA THR A 54 -5.41 -0.85 15.59
C THR A 54 -6.91 -0.86 15.29
N CYS A 55 -7.33 -1.36 14.12
CA CYS A 55 -8.73 -1.51 13.75
C CYS A 55 -9.20 -2.96 13.60
N HIS A 56 -8.32 -3.91 13.28
CA HIS A 56 -8.68 -5.29 12.96
C HIS A 56 -8.19 -6.29 14.00
N ASP A 57 -8.96 -7.35 14.21
CA ASP A 57 -8.52 -8.47 15.05
C ASP A 57 -7.56 -9.36 14.25
N GLY A 58 -6.27 -9.33 14.60
CA GLY A 58 -5.22 -10.14 13.99
C GLY A 58 -5.07 -11.54 14.57
N SER A 59 -5.76 -11.88 15.66
CA SER A 59 -5.50 -13.10 16.45
C SER A 59 -5.84 -14.42 15.74
N GLY A 60 -6.70 -14.39 14.72
CA GLY A 60 -7.08 -15.55 13.90
C GLY A 60 -6.79 -15.36 12.41
N GLY A 61 -5.79 -14.54 12.06
CA GLY A 61 -5.44 -14.22 10.68
C GLY A 61 -6.56 -13.50 9.93
N TRP A 62 -6.59 -13.61 8.59
CA TRP A 62 -7.53 -12.87 7.74
C TRP A 62 -9.02 -13.11 8.07
N ALA A 63 -9.36 -14.25 8.65
CA ALA A 63 -10.74 -14.55 9.03
C ALA A 63 -11.28 -13.61 10.12
N THR A 64 -10.42 -13.22 11.08
CA THR A 64 -10.82 -12.36 12.21
C THR A 64 -10.82 -10.87 11.83
N TYR A 65 -10.16 -10.47 10.75
CA TYR A 65 -10.20 -9.08 10.25
C TYR A 65 -11.62 -8.62 9.90
N ALA A 66 -12.52 -9.55 9.58
CA ALA A 66 -13.92 -9.25 9.29
C ALA A 66 -14.75 -8.91 10.54
N LEU A 67 -14.30 -9.28 11.74
CA LEU A 67 -15.01 -9.05 12.99
C LEU A 67 -15.05 -7.57 13.37
N ASP A 68 -16.05 -7.18 14.14
CA ASP A 68 -16.22 -5.82 14.68
C ASP A 68 -15.93 -5.77 16.19
N THR A 69 -15.07 -6.67 16.66
CA THR A 69 -14.62 -6.80 18.06
C THR A 69 -13.87 -5.54 18.51
N ILE A 70 -13.09 -4.93 17.63
CA ILE A 70 -12.36 -3.69 17.90
C ILE A 70 -13.25 -2.47 17.56
N PRO A 71 -13.60 -1.61 18.54
CA PRO A 71 -14.50 -0.48 18.32
C PRO A 71 -14.03 0.51 17.26
N ARG A 72 -12.71 0.68 17.10
CA ARG A 72 -12.09 1.60 16.13
C ARG A 72 -12.54 1.32 14.68
N LYS A 73 -12.81 0.06 14.31
CA LYS A 73 -13.35 -0.29 12.99
C LYS A 73 -14.72 0.32 12.70
N ARG A 74 -15.62 0.33 13.69
CA ARG A 74 -16.94 0.97 13.56
C ARG A 74 -16.81 2.49 13.45
N THR A 75 -15.87 3.07 14.18
CA THR A 75 -15.53 4.50 14.03
C THR A 75 -15.00 4.80 12.63
N ALA A 76 -14.08 3.98 12.09
CA ALA A 76 -13.55 4.16 10.74
C ALA A 76 -14.66 4.16 9.67
N ARG A 77 -15.66 3.27 9.78
CA ARG A 77 -16.83 3.29 8.87
C ARG A 77 -17.62 4.59 8.92
N ARG A 78 -17.82 5.15 10.12
CA ARG A 78 -18.48 6.45 10.30
C ARG A 78 -17.64 7.57 9.67
N MET A 79 -16.32 7.52 9.80
CA MET A 79 -15.40 8.48 9.19
C MET A 79 -15.42 8.42 7.66
N VAL A 80 -15.52 7.22 7.07
CA VAL A 80 -15.71 7.06 5.60
C VAL A 80 -16.99 7.75 5.14
N ALA A 81 -18.11 7.53 5.84
CA ALA A 81 -19.37 8.19 5.52
C ALA A 81 -19.29 9.72 5.68
N MET A 82 -18.64 10.20 6.74
CA MET A 82 -18.44 11.63 6.98
C MET A 82 -17.60 12.28 5.88
N MET A 83 -16.47 11.66 5.51
CA MET A 83 -15.59 12.12 4.43
C MET A 83 -16.33 12.19 3.09
N ALA A 84 -17.07 11.12 2.75
CA ALA A 84 -17.88 11.08 1.54
C ALA A 84 -18.93 12.20 1.53
N ALA A 85 -19.61 12.44 2.65
CA ALA A 85 -20.59 13.52 2.79
C ALA A 85 -19.96 14.91 2.62
N ILE A 86 -18.78 15.15 3.21
CA ILE A 86 -18.04 16.41 3.04
C ILE A 86 -17.68 16.64 1.58
N ASN A 87 -17.14 15.63 0.90
CA ASN A 87 -16.79 15.70 -0.51
C ASN A 87 -18.00 15.92 -1.41
N GLN A 88 -19.11 15.25 -1.12
CA GLN A 88 -20.34 15.43 -1.88
C GLN A 88 -20.91 16.83 -1.72
N ALA A 89 -21.02 17.32 -0.47
CA ALA A 89 -21.67 18.58 -0.16
C ALA A 89 -20.86 19.81 -0.62
N ASN A 90 -19.52 19.73 -0.61
CA ASN A 90 -18.67 20.91 -0.79
C ASN A 90 -17.78 20.86 -2.04
N PHE A 91 -17.56 19.69 -2.63
CA PHE A 91 -16.61 19.50 -3.73
C PHE A 91 -17.25 18.78 -4.94
N GLY A 92 -18.59 18.75 -5.01
CA GLY A 92 -19.32 18.12 -6.12
C GLY A 92 -19.02 16.62 -6.24
N GLY A 93 -18.72 15.96 -5.13
CA GLY A 93 -18.34 14.54 -5.11
C GLY A 93 -16.88 14.26 -5.43
N ARG A 94 -16.08 15.28 -5.78
CA ARG A 94 -14.64 15.10 -5.97
C ARG A 94 -13.97 14.78 -4.63
N GLN A 95 -13.07 13.80 -4.64
CA GLN A 95 -12.27 13.45 -3.47
C GLN A 95 -11.18 14.50 -3.23
N VAL A 96 -11.52 15.50 -2.42
CA VAL A 96 -10.60 16.58 -2.01
C VAL A 96 -10.23 16.41 -0.54
N VAL A 97 -11.22 16.11 0.30
CA VAL A 97 -11.01 15.75 1.71
C VAL A 97 -10.78 14.26 1.81
N THR A 98 -9.69 13.87 2.47
CA THR A 98 -9.34 12.48 2.77
C THR A 98 -9.07 12.32 4.27
N CYS A 99 -8.87 11.09 4.73
CA CYS A 99 -8.43 10.82 6.10
C CYS A 99 -7.17 11.63 6.46
N PHE A 100 -6.22 11.73 5.52
CA PHE A 100 -4.94 12.42 5.73
C PHE A 100 -5.12 13.94 5.90
N THR A 101 -6.13 14.55 5.29
CA THR A 101 -6.43 15.99 5.42
C THR A 101 -6.54 16.41 6.89
N CYS A 102 -7.15 15.55 7.72
CA CYS A 102 -7.35 15.82 9.15
C CYS A 102 -6.33 15.09 10.04
N HIS A 103 -6.10 13.80 9.80
CA HIS A 103 -5.28 12.97 10.69
C HIS A 103 -3.78 13.19 10.55
N ARG A 104 -3.29 13.47 9.33
CA ARG A 104 -1.88 13.77 9.04
C ARG A 104 -0.87 12.80 9.68
N GLY A 105 -1.17 11.50 9.64
CA GLY A 105 -0.31 10.45 10.22
C GLY A 105 -0.45 10.30 11.74
N SER A 106 -1.56 10.74 12.32
CA SER A 106 -1.85 10.60 13.75
C SER A 106 -3.23 10.00 14.02
N ASP A 107 -3.35 9.20 15.08
CA ASP A 107 -4.59 8.52 15.46
C ASP A 107 -5.74 9.49 15.80
N ARG A 108 -5.40 10.75 16.09
CA ARG A 108 -6.33 11.86 16.33
C ARG A 108 -5.90 13.11 15.56
N PRO A 109 -6.85 13.80 14.88
CA PRO A 109 -6.57 15.09 14.28
C PRO A 109 -6.13 16.11 15.34
N ARG A 110 -5.07 16.86 15.03
CA ARG A 110 -4.67 18.02 15.83
C ARG A 110 -5.59 19.18 15.49
N VAL A 111 -6.35 19.66 16.48
CA VAL A 111 -7.28 20.78 16.31
C VAL A 111 -6.71 22.14 16.73
N THR A 112 -5.56 22.12 17.42
CA THR A 112 -4.84 23.32 17.84
C THR A 112 -3.45 23.29 17.24
N PRO A 113 -2.98 24.39 16.60
CA PRO A 113 -1.60 24.50 16.18
C PRO A 113 -0.66 24.39 17.38
N SER A 114 0.47 23.69 17.21
CA SER A 114 1.54 23.69 18.20
C SER A 114 2.26 25.04 18.12
N LEU A 115 2.23 25.83 19.20
CA LEU A 115 2.99 27.09 19.25
C LEU A 115 4.50 26.84 19.15
N ALA A 116 4.97 25.67 19.58
CA ALA A 116 6.35 25.25 19.37
C ALA A 116 6.67 24.98 17.90
N ASP A 117 5.72 24.45 17.11
CA ASP A 117 5.94 24.25 15.67
C ASP A 117 5.88 25.58 14.90
N VAL A 118 5.17 26.58 15.43
CA VAL A 118 5.01 27.91 14.81
C VAL A 118 6.14 28.88 15.17
N TYR A 119 6.59 28.87 16.43
CA TYR A 119 7.57 29.82 16.97
C TYR A 119 8.88 29.15 17.42
N GLY A 120 8.95 27.82 17.42
CA GLY A 120 10.19 27.12 17.72
C GLY A 120 11.14 27.16 16.54
N GLU A 121 12.40 26.78 16.80
CA GLU A 121 13.36 26.50 15.75
C GLU A 121 12.74 25.47 14.81
N ALA A 122 12.78 25.73 13.50
CA ALA A 122 12.37 24.73 12.52
C ALA A 122 13.14 23.43 12.84
N PRO A 123 12.47 22.25 12.85
CA PRO A 123 13.20 21.00 12.93
C PRO A 123 14.32 21.08 11.90
N PRO A 124 15.58 20.76 12.27
CA PRO A 124 16.63 20.69 11.27
C PRO A 124 16.08 19.82 10.15
N GLU A 125 16.18 20.27 8.88
CA GLU A 125 15.79 19.43 7.77
C GLU A 125 16.45 18.08 8.04
N GLY A 126 15.62 17.03 8.16
CA GLY A 126 16.10 15.68 8.43
C GLY A 126 17.23 15.48 7.44
N PRO A 127 18.43 15.06 7.89
CA PRO A 127 19.61 15.21 7.07
C PRO A 127 19.30 14.65 5.69
N ASP A 128 19.72 15.35 4.64
CA ASP A 128 20.00 14.76 3.33
C ASP A 128 21.15 13.74 3.51
N GLU A 129 21.00 12.84 4.48
CA GLU A 129 21.78 11.65 4.69
C GLU A 129 21.35 10.71 3.59
N VAL A 130 21.94 10.92 2.41
CA VAL A 130 22.40 9.79 1.62
C VAL A 130 23.12 8.90 2.62
N VAL A 131 22.48 7.78 2.99
CA VAL A 131 23.04 6.80 3.93
C VAL A 131 24.47 6.53 3.48
N ARG A 132 25.43 7.09 4.23
CA ARG A 132 26.83 6.97 3.85
C ARG A 132 27.17 5.49 3.97
N PRO A 133 27.67 4.84 2.91
CA PRO A 133 28.09 3.45 3.01
C PRO A 133 29.04 3.29 4.19
N ALA A 134 28.83 2.23 4.99
CA ALA A 134 29.74 1.94 6.10
C ALA A 134 31.19 1.85 5.59
N PRO A 135 32.20 2.23 6.38
CA PRO A 135 33.60 2.09 5.97
C PRO A 135 33.90 0.65 5.51
N GLY A 136 34.32 0.48 4.25
CA GLY A 136 34.59 -0.83 3.65
C GLY A 136 33.37 -1.57 3.08
N ALA A 137 32.17 -0.96 3.09
CA ALA A 137 31.01 -1.53 2.42
C ALA A 137 31.22 -1.54 0.88
N PRO A 138 30.79 -2.60 0.18
CA PRO A 138 30.80 -2.64 -1.27
C PRO A 138 29.87 -1.55 -1.84
N SER A 139 30.21 -1.00 -3.02
CA SER A 139 29.30 -0.09 -3.72
C SER A 139 28.01 -0.80 -4.12
N ALA A 140 26.94 -0.04 -4.39
CA ALA A 140 25.68 -0.61 -4.84
C ALA A 140 25.86 -1.43 -6.12
N GLU A 141 26.69 -0.95 -7.06
CA GLU A 141 27.07 -1.64 -8.29
C GLU A 141 27.79 -2.95 -7.99
N GLN A 142 28.74 -2.97 -7.04
CA GLN A 142 29.44 -4.20 -6.67
C GLN A 142 28.51 -5.25 -6.05
N VAL A 143 27.51 -4.82 -5.27
CA VAL A 143 26.49 -5.72 -4.72
C VAL A 143 25.61 -6.28 -5.85
N LEU A 144 25.16 -5.41 -6.77
CA LEU A 144 24.36 -5.81 -7.92
C LEU A 144 25.13 -6.77 -8.83
N ASP A 145 26.39 -6.48 -9.15
CA ASP A 145 27.23 -7.32 -10.01
C ASP A 145 27.49 -8.69 -9.39
N ARG A 146 27.77 -8.75 -8.09
CA ARG A 146 27.91 -10.02 -7.36
C ARG A 146 26.62 -10.81 -7.37
N TYR A 147 25.47 -10.15 -7.19
CA TYR A 147 24.17 -10.79 -7.27
C TYR A 147 23.90 -11.32 -8.68
N VAL A 148 24.14 -10.51 -9.72
CA VAL A 148 24.00 -10.91 -11.12
C VAL A 148 24.89 -12.11 -11.45
N GLN A 149 26.13 -12.11 -10.99
CA GLN A 149 27.01 -13.28 -11.14
C GLN A 149 26.47 -14.51 -10.41
N ALA A 150 26.02 -14.36 -9.15
CA ALA A 150 25.48 -15.46 -8.35
C ALA A 150 24.24 -16.12 -8.99
N ILE A 151 23.40 -15.35 -9.70
CA ILE A 151 22.24 -15.88 -10.42
C ILE A 151 22.57 -16.43 -11.82
N GLY A 152 23.84 -16.41 -12.22
CA GLY A 152 24.36 -16.99 -13.46
C GLY A 152 24.67 -16.00 -14.58
N GLY A 153 24.92 -14.74 -14.23
CA GLY A 153 25.42 -13.70 -15.12
C GLY A 153 24.33 -12.97 -15.92
N THR A 154 24.75 -11.88 -16.58
CA THR A 154 23.87 -11.00 -17.37
C THR A 154 23.11 -11.72 -18.48
N SER A 155 23.73 -12.71 -19.12
CA SER A 155 23.09 -13.51 -20.18
C SER A 155 21.91 -14.33 -19.66
N LYS A 156 22.07 -14.99 -18.50
CA LYS A 156 20.99 -15.77 -17.88
C LYS A 156 19.91 -14.87 -17.28
N LEU A 157 20.29 -13.71 -16.77
CA LEU A 157 19.33 -12.69 -16.34
C LEU A 157 18.49 -12.17 -17.53
N ALA A 158 19.13 -11.89 -18.67
CA ALA A 158 18.44 -11.39 -19.87
C ALA A 158 17.49 -12.42 -20.50
N SER A 159 17.67 -13.71 -20.23
CA SER A 159 16.79 -14.76 -20.74
C SER A 159 15.56 -15.03 -19.85
N LEU A 160 15.46 -14.39 -18.67
CA LEU A 160 14.30 -14.51 -17.79
C LEU A 160 13.11 -13.73 -18.37
N THR A 161 12.11 -14.47 -18.87
CA THR A 161 10.87 -13.90 -19.41
C THR A 161 9.74 -13.87 -18.39
N SER A 162 9.85 -14.66 -17.31
CA SER A 162 8.91 -14.64 -16.17
C SER A 162 9.54 -15.26 -14.93
N PHE A 163 9.08 -14.87 -13.74
CA PHE A 163 9.38 -15.59 -12.51
C PHE A 163 8.16 -15.66 -11.57
N VAL A 164 8.14 -16.71 -10.75
CA VAL A 164 7.25 -16.86 -9.60
C VAL A 164 8.13 -16.95 -8.37
N ALA A 165 7.99 -16.01 -7.43
CA ALA A 165 8.70 -16.04 -6.16
C ALA A 165 7.72 -16.31 -5.03
N ARG A 166 7.98 -17.36 -4.25
CA ARG A 166 7.27 -17.65 -3.00
C ARG A 166 8.14 -17.26 -1.83
N GLY A 167 7.59 -16.55 -0.87
CA GLY A 167 8.29 -16.13 0.33
C GLY A 167 7.33 -15.91 1.47
N ASN A 168 7.85 -15.36 2.56
CA ASN A 168 7.01 -14.83 3.62
C ASN A 168 7.29 -13.34 3.81
N SER A 169 6.26 -12.51 3.87
CA SER A 169 6.37 -11.10 4.27
C SER A 169 6.03 -10.93 5.74
N GLY A 170 6.78 -10.11 6.46
CA GLY A 170 6.40 -9.56 7.77
C GLY A 170 6.21 -8.05 7.66
N GLY A 171 5.14 -7.51 8.24
CA GLY A 171 4.82 -6.08 8.22
C GLY A 171 5.52 -5.29 9.32
N TYR A 172 5.35 -3.97 9.31
CA TYR A 172 5.71 -3.09 10.44
C TYR A 172 4.58 -3.11 11.48
N GLY A 173 4.91 -3.37 12.74
CA GLY A 173 3.95 -3.51 13.84
C GLY A 173 3.89 -4.94 14.39
N PRO A 174 2.91 -5.28 15.25
CA PRO A 174 2.75 -6.63 15.79
C PRO A 174 2.47 -7.70 14.71
N GLU A 175 2.24 -7.31 13.44
CA GLU A 175 2.25 -8.14 12.22
C GLU A 175 3.63 -8.68 11.81
N GLY A 176 4.60 -8.75 12.73
CA GLY A 176 5.89 -9.40 12.48
C GLY A 176 5.76 -10.89 12.09
N ASP A 177 4.58 -11.48 12.27
CA ASP A 177 4.27 -12.83 11.85
C ASP A 177 4.36 -13.00 10.32
N LYS A 178 5.20 -13.95 9.93
CA LYS A 178 5.50 -14.30 8.55
C LYS A 178 4.24 -14.79 7.82
N ARG A 179 3.76 -14.02 6.83
CA ARG A 179 2.64 -14.42 5.95
C ARG A 179 3.16 -14.89 4.60
N PRO A 180 2.67 -16.02 4.06
CA PRO A 180 3.08 -16.49 2.75
C PRO A 180 2.68 -15.47 1.67
N VAL A 181 3.62 -15.16 0.79
CA VAL A 181 3.46 -14.26 -0.35
C VAL A 181 3.92 -15.00 -1.60
N GLU A 182 3.18 -14.82 -2.68
CA GLU A 182 3.55 -15.26 -4.01
C GLU A 182 3.59 -14.03 -4.93
N ILE A 183 4.74 -13.78 -5.55
CA ILE A 183 4.97 -12.70 -6.50
C ILE A 183 5.09 -13.32 -7.88
N PHE A 184 4.29 -12.82 -8.82
CA PHE A 184 4.35 -13.20 -10.22
C PHE A 184 4.85 -12.00 -11.03
N ALA A 185 5.82 -12.22 -11.90
CA ALA A 185 6.28 -11.18 -12.81
C ALA A 185 6.55 -11.76 -14.19
N LYS A 186 6.19 -11.03 -15.24
CA LYS A 186 6.36 -11.44 -16.64
C LYS A 186 6.78 -10.26 -17.50
N ALA A 187 7.83 -10.46 -18.30
CA ALA A 187 8.32 -9.46 -19.23
C ALA A 187 7.49 -9.47 -20.54
N PRO A 188 7.31 -8.31 -21.19
CA PRO A 188 7.59 -6.96 -20.70
C PRO A 188 6.41 -6.39 -19.89
N GLY A 189 6.65 -5.94 -18.65
CA GLY A 189 5.77 -4.98 -17.97
C GLY A 189 4.59 -5.49 -17.14
N GLN A 190 4.45 -6.79 -16.87
CA GLN A 190 3.51 -7.26 -15.83
C GLN A 190 4.24 -7.43 -14.48
N ARG A 191 3.83 -6.60 -13.52
CA ARG A 191 4.20 -6.65 -12.10
C ARG A 191 2.99 -7.07 -11.28
#